data_AF-U5S0M9-F1
#
_entry.id   AF-U5S0M9-F1
#
_cell.length_a   1.000
_cell.length_b   1.000
_cell.length_c   1.000
_cell.angle_alpha   90.00
_cell.angle_beta   90.00
_cell.angle_gamma   90.00
#
_symmetry.space_group_name_H-M   'P 1'
#
loop_
_entity.id
_entity.type
_entity.pdbx_description
1 polymer ?
#
loop_
_entity_poly.entity_id
_entity_poly.type
_entity_poly.pdbx_seq_one_letter_code
_entity_poly.pdbx_strand_id
1 'polypeptide(L)'
;LRELEDFAKELGISEIGYTTVNPRYIFKGFRILFGNAIVFTIEMSREKIKQAPSIPSFIEVFRTYYEVGMIVNKVADFLRARGYNAHAGPAVGGDVNYIPVAINAGLGYSGKNGLLITGNN
;
A
#
# COMPACT_ATOMS: atom_id res chain seq x y z
N LEU A 1 -14.21 -4.40 10.55
CA LEU A 1 -12.76 -4.07 10.59
C LEU A 1 -11.94 -5.32 10.86
N ARG A 2 -12.12 -6.02 11.98
CA ARG A 2 -11.36 -7.26 12.28
C ARG A 2 -11.35 -8.30 11.15
N GLU A 3 -12.52 -8.65 10.59
CA GLU A 3 -12.57 -9.60 9.45
C GLU A 3 -11.80 -9.14 8.21
N LEU A 4 -11.78 -7.83 7.94
CA LEU A 4 -11.03 -7.27 6.81
C LEU A 4 -9.53 -7.36 7.07
N GLU A 5 -9.12 -7.04 8.29
CA GLU A 5 -7.72 -7.07 8.70
C GLU A 5 -7.17 -8.49 8.71
N ASP A 6 -7.95 -9.44 9.24
CA ASP A 6 -7.61 -10.86 9.23
C ASP A 6 -7.48 -11.36 7.78
N PHE A 7 -8.45 -11.05 6.91
CA PHE A 7 -8.39 -11.40 5.49
C PHE A 7 -7.17 -10.78 4.77
N ALA A 8 -6.87 -9.51 5.00
CA ALA A 8 -5.73 -8.85 4.39
C ALA A 8 -4.40 -9.43 4.90
N LYS A 9 -4.30 -9.76 6.19
CA LYS A 9 -3.12 -10.40 6.79
C LYS A 9 -2.90 -11.82 6.27
N GLU A 10 -3.95 -12.60 6.11
CA GLU A 10 -3.89 -13.94 5.48
C GLU A 10 -3.35 -13.88 4.04
N LEU A 11 -3.59 -12.77 3.34
CA LEU A 11 -3.07 -12.53 2.00
C LEU A 11 -1.61 -12.02 1.97
N GLY A 12 -1.00 -11.76 3.12
CA GLY A 12 0.41 -11.36 3.24
C GLY A 12 0.64 -9.86 3.50
N ILE A 13 -0.38 -9.09 3.86
CA ILE A 13 -0.18 -7.69 4.29
C ILE A 13 0.48 -7.64 5.67
N SER A 14 1.52 -6.80 5.79
CA SER A 14 2.29 -6.62 7.03
C SER A 14 1.60 -5.66 7.99
N GLU A 15 1.31 -4.44 7.53
CA GLU A 15 0.63 -3.41 8.34
C GLU A 15 -0.53 -2.79 7.57
N ILE A 16 -1.54 -2.36 8.32
CA ILE A 16 -2.78 -1.78 7.81
C ILE A 16 -2.98 -0.43 8.50
N GLY A 17 -3.13 0.62 7.70
CA GLY A 17 -3.39 1.98 8.17
C GLY A 17 -4.68 2.50 7.57
N TYR A 18 -5.32 3.42 8.28
CA TYR A 18 -6.58 4.04 7.86
C TYR A 18 -6.42 5.55 7.89
N THR A 19 -6.87 6.23 6.84
CA THR A 19 -6.78 7.69 6.78
C THR A 19 -7.81 8.30 5.85
N THR A 20 -7.88 9.63 5.84
CA THR A 20 -8.53 10.39 4.78
C THR A 20 -7.47 10.93 3.83
N VAL A 21 -7.73 10.86 2.53
CA VAL A 21 -6.82 11.35 1.50
C VAL A 21 -6.91 12.87 1.46
N ASN A 22 -5.81 13.55 1.77
CA ASN A 22 -5.71 14.98 1.53
C ASN A 22 -5.72 15.23 0.02
N PRO A 23 -6.62 16.08 -0.52
CA PRO A 23 -6.67 16.36 -1.96
C PRO A 23 -5.36 16.89 -2.55
N ARG A 24 -4.48 17.48 -1.73
CA ARG A 24 -3.14 17.92 -2.15
C ARG A 24 -2.22 16.77 -2.57
N TYR A 25 -2.54 15.55 -2.18
CA TYR A 25 -1.77 14.36 -2.54
C TYR A 25 -2.22 13.75 -3.87
N ILE A 26 -3.36 14.18 -4.42
CA ILE A 26 -3.87 13.72 -5.72
C ILE A 26 -3.02 14.35 -6.83
N PHE A 27 -2.52 13.54 -7.74
CA PHE A 27 -1.71 14.03 -8.86
C PHE A 27 -2.55 14.89 -9.81
N LYS A 28 -1.90 15.87 -10.45
CA LYS A 28 -2.58 16.76 -11.40
C LYS A 28 -3.20 15.94 -12.54
N GLY A 29 -4.50 16.16 -12.78
CA GLY A 29 -5.25 15.46 -13.82
C GLY A 29 -5.93 14.16 -13.35
N PHE A 30 -5.68 13.74 -12.11
CA PHE A 30 -6.30 12.56 -11.51
C PHE A 30 -7.44 12.92 -10.56
N ARG A 31 -8.31 11.94 -10.29
CA ARG A 31 -9.41 12.04 -9.33
C ARG A 31 -9.59 10.69 -8.64
N ILE A 32 -9.89 10.72 -7.36
CA ILE A 32 -10.26 9.53 -6.60
C ILE A 32 -11.78 9.51 -6.39
N LEU A 33 -12.35 8.30 -6.34
CA LEU A 33 -13.79 8.12 -6.09
C LEU A 33 -14.18 8.27 -4.62
N PHE A 34 -13.24 7.98 -3.71
CA PHE A 34 -13.49 7.92 -2.27
C PHE A 34 -12.41 8.67 -1.51
N GLY A 35 -12.82 9.47 -0.52
CA GLY A 35 -11.89 10.23 0.33
C GLY A 35 -11.30 9.42 1.49
N ASN A 36 -11.92 8.31 1.87
CA ASN A 36 -11.38 7.39 2.88
C ASN A 36 -10.44 6.39 2.21
N ALA A 37 -9.28 6.14 2.81
CA ALA A 37 -8.29 5.20 2.31
C ALA A 37 -7.91 4.17 3.38
N ILE A 38 -7.73 2.93 2.92
CA ILE A 38 -7.07 1.86 3.64
C ILE A 38 -5.72 1.68 2.96
N VAL A 39 -4.64 1.75 3.72
CA VAL A 39 -3.26 1.73 3.22
C VAL A 39 -2.58 0.48 3.74
N PHE A 40 -1.85 -0.20 2.87
CA PHE A 40 -1.20 -1.46 3.19
C PHE A 40 0.31 -1.36 3.00
N THR A 41 1.06 -2.06 3.84
CA THR A 41 2.48 -2.37 3.62
C THR A 41 2.66 -3.86 3.39
N ILE A 42 3.69 -4.21 2.63
CA ILE A 42 4.17 -5.59 2.50
C ILE A 42 5.67 -5.60 2.75
N GLU A 43 6.16 -6.63 3.42
CA GLU A 43 7.57 -6.80 3.67
C GLU A 43 8.27 -7.39 2.44
N MET A 44 9.39 -6.79 2.06
CA MET A 44 10.32 -7.35 1.08
C MET A 44 11.31 -8.30 1.78
N SER A 45 11.77 -9.32 1.07
CA SER A 45 12.82 -10.21 1.55
C SER A 45 14.10 -9.43 1.84
N ARG A 46 14.46 -9.36 3.14
CA ARG A 46 15.69 -8.72 3.60
C ARG A 46 16.94 -9.28 2.94
N GLU A 47 16.99 -10.59 2.71
CA GLU A 47 18.14 -11.25 2.07
C GLU A 47 18.34 -10.82 0.62
N LYS A 48 17.26 -10.64 -0.13
CA LYS A 48 17.34 -10.18 -1.52
C LYS A 48 17.63 -8.68 -1.60
N ILE A 49 17.00 -7.87 -0.74
CA ILE A 49 17.22 -6.41 -0.73
C ILE A 49 18.64 -6.04 -0.26
N LYS A 50 19.26 -6.82 0.64
CA LYS A 50 20.68 -6.64 1.02
C LYS A 50 21.65 -6.75 -0.15
N GLN A 51 21.25 -7.38 -1.25
CA GLN A 51 22.09 -7.53 -2.44
C GLN A 51 21.99 -6.30 -3.37
N ALA A 52 21.25 -5.26 -3.01
CA ALA A 52 21.10 -4.07 -3.86
C ALA A 52 22.44 -3.30 -4.02
N PRO A 53 22.74 -2.78 -5.22
CA PRO A 53 21.97 -2.91 -6.45
C PRO A 53 22.25 -4.25 -7.17
N SER A 54 21.22 -5.05 -7.44
CA SER A 54 21.35 -6.32 -8.19
C SER A 54 20.03 -6.82 -8.79
N ILE A 55 20.12 -7.74 -9.75
CA ILE A 55 18.95 -8.40 -10.37
C ILE A 55 18.03 -9.04 -9.30
N PRO A 56 18.52 -9.82 -8.31
CA PRO A 56 17.66 -10.35 -7.25
C PRO A 56 16.89 -9.29 -6.46
N SER A 57 17.53 -8.17 -6.13
CA SER A 57 16.86 -7.06 -5.44
C SER A 57 15.77 -6.40 -6.30
N PHE A 58 16.01 -6.29 -7.61
CA PHE A 58 15.03 -5.73 -8.56
C PHE A 58 13.82 -6.66 -8.74
N ILE A 59 14.06 -7.97 -8.87
CA ILE A 59 12.99 -8.97 -8.93
C ILE A 59 12.12 -8.91 -7.66
N GLU A 60 12.75 -8.72 -6.49
CA GLU A 60 12.03 -8.62 -5.23
C GLU A 60 11.08 -7.41 -5.16
N VAL A 61 11.52 -6.25 -5.68
CA VAL A 61 10.67 -5.06 -5.77
C VAL A 61 9.47 -5.29 -6.69
N PHE A 62 9.67 -5.94 -7.84
CA PHE A 62 8.56 -6.20 -8.76
C PHE A 62 7.62 -7.31 -8.27
N ARG A 63 8.14 -8.30 -7.52
CA ARG A 63 7.31 -9.29 -6.82
C ARG A 63 6.33 -8.61 -5.88
N THR A 64 6.80 -7.67 -5.04
CA THR A 64 5.90 -6.98 -4.10
C THR A 64 4.87 -6.11 -4.80
N TYR A 65 5.24 -5.42 -5.89
CA TYR A 65 4.27 -4.72 -6.72
C TYR A 65 3.18 -5.64 -7.28
N TYR A 66 3.57 -6.81 -7.80
CA TYR A 66 2.63 -7.80 -8.31
C TYR A 66 1.69 -8.31 -7.22
N GLU A 67 2.24 -8.70 -6.07
CA GLU A 67 1.46 -9.24 -4.95
C GLU A 67 0.49 -8.20 -4.38
N VAL A 68 0.98 -7.00 -4.04
CA VAL A 68 0.10 -5.94 -3.51
C VAL A 68 -0.98 -5.60 -4.52
N GLY A 69 -0.64 -5.51 -5.80
CA GLY A 69 -1.61 -5.27 -6.89
C GLY A 69 -2.74 -6.30 -6.91
N MET A 70 -2.44 -7.58 -6.70
CA MET A 70 -3.47 -8.62 -6.57
C MET A 70 -4.27 -8.47 -5.26
N ILE A 71 -3.58 -8.24 -4.14
CA ILE A 71 -4.18 -8.18 -2.81
C ILE A 71 -5.19 -7.03 -2.71
N VAL A 72 -4.84 -5.82 -3.17
CA VAL A 72 -5.76 -4.66 -3.11
C VAL A 72 -7.05 -4.90 -3.88
N ASN A 73 -6.99 -5.65 -4.99
CA ASN A 73 -8.18 -6.00 -5.75
C ASN A 73 -9.05 -7.00 -4.99
N LYS A 74 -8.45 -8.05 -4.41
CA LYS A 74 -9.17 -9.01 -3.55
C LYS A 74 -9.82 -8.35 -2.35
N VAL A 75 -9.11 -7.43 -1.70
CA VAL A 75 -9.63 -6.64 -0.58
C VAL A 75 -10.79 -5.75 -1.03
N ALA A 76 -10.67 -5.09 -2.17
CA ALA A 76 -11.76 -4.27 -2.71
C ALA A 76 -13.00 -5.12 -3.06
N ASP A 77 -12.82 -6.32 -3.63
CA ASP A 77 -13.91 -7.29 -3.85
C ASP A 77 -14.55 -7.74 -2.54
N PHE A 78 -13.74 -8.05 -1.53
CA PHE A 78 -14.20 -8.44 -0.20
C PHE A 78 -15.10 -7.37 0.45
N LEU A 79 -14.73 -6.10 0.30
CA LEU A 79 -15.51 -4.95 0.76
C LEU A 79 -16.81 -4.79 -0.04
N ARG A 80 -16.74 -4.88 -1.36
CA ARG A 80 -17.92 -4.80 -2.25
C ARG A 80 -18.94 -5.88 -1.96
N ALA A 81 -18.50 -7.12 -1.71
CA ALA A 81 -19.37 -8.23 -1.32
C ALA A 81 -20.11 -8.01 0.01
N ARG A 82 -19.63 -7.06 0.84
CA ARG A 82 -20.23 -6.67 2.12
C ARG A 82 -20.99 -5.33 2.05
N GLY A 83 -21.24 -4.82 0.85
CA GLY A 83 -22.01 -3.60 0.62
C GLY A 83 -21.22 -2.30 0.72
N TYR A 84 -19.89 -2.36 0.77
CA TYR A 84 -19.04 -1.16 0.78
C TYR A 84 -18.50 -0.87 -0.62
N ASN A 85 -18.64 0.38 -1.07
CA ASN A 85 -17.96 0.82 -2.29
C ASN A 85 -16.46 0.97 -2.03
N ALA A 86 -15.65 0.27 -2.82
CA ALA A 86 -14.20 0.30 -2.72
C ALA A 86 -13.57 0.29 -4.11
N HIS A 87 -12.49 1.05 -4.27
CA HIS A 87 -11.65 1.06 -5.47
C HIS A 87 -10.21 0.75 -5.07
N ALA A 88 -9.57 -0.16 -5.79
CA ALA A 88 -8.21 -0.58 -5.50
C ALA A 88 -7.21 0.45 -6.05
N GLY A 89 -6.29 0.93 -5.21
CA GLY A 89 -5.17 1.75 -5.66
C GLY A 89 -4.09 0.85 -6.28
N PRO A 90 -3.60 1.12 -7.50
CA PRO A 90 -2.58 0.28 -8.13
C PRO A 90 -1.26 0.37 -7.36
N ALA A 91 -0.54 -0.76 -7.25
CA ALA A 91 0.75 -0.81 -6.57
C ALA A 91 1.86 -0.08 -7.37
N VAL A 92 1.73 -0.04 -8.69
CA VAL A 92 2.61 0.71 -9.60
C VAL A 92 1.82 1.86 -10.21
N GLY A 93 2.36 3.08 -10.09
CA GLY A 93 1.62 4.29 -10.42
C GLY A 93 0.53 4.57 -9.40
N GLY A 94 -0.52 5.29 -9.81
CA GLY A 94 -1.66 5.60 -8.96
C GLY A 94 -2.06 7.07 -9.03
N ASP A 95 -3.22 7.36 -8.46
CA ASP A 95 -3.86 8.67 -8.55
C ASP A 95 -3.35 9.64 -7.48
N VAL A 96 -2.65 9.11 -6.47
CA VAL A 96 -2.19 9.85 -5.29
C VAL A 96 -0.73 9.53 -4.95
N ASN A 97 -0.06 10.47 -4.27
CA ASN A 97 1.23 10.20 -3.66
C ASN A 97 1.05 9.33 -2.41
N TYR A 98 1.49 8.06 -2.47
CA TYR A 98 1.29 7.11 -1.39
C TYR A 98 2.13 7.38 -0.14
N ILE A 99 3.27 8.06 -0.24
CA ILE A 99 4.13 8.34 0.92
C ILE A 99 3.39 9.20 1.97
N PRO A 100 2.89 10.41 1.65
CA PRO A 100 2.17 11.21 2.63
C PRO A 100 0.83 10.59 3.05
N VAL A 101 0.20 9.78 2.18
CA VAL A 101 -1.01 9.01 2.55
C VAL A 101 -0.68 7.96 3.62
N ALA A 102 0.43 7.23 3.48
CA ALA A 102 0.87 6.24 4.46
C ALA A 102 1.31 6.87 5.79
N ILE A 103 1.97 8.03 5.74
CA ILE A 103 2.31 8.82 6.94
C ILE A 103 1.03 9.23 7.68
N ASN A 104 0.05 9.78 6.97
CA ASN A 104 -1.25 10.14 7.55
C ASN A 104 -2.03 8.94 8.08
N ALA A 105 -1.74 7.72 7.58
CA ALA A 105 -2.31 6.47 8.06
C ALA A 105 -1.53 5.87 9.24
N GLY A 106 -0.49 6.54 9.73
CA GLY A 106 0.31 6.10 10.89
C GLY A 106 1.30 4.98 10.58
N LEU A 107 1.61 4.72 9.31
CA LEU A 107 2.44 3.58 8.89
C LEU A 107 3.94 3.88 8.88
N GLY A 108 4.36 5.12 9.14
CA GLY A 108 5.76 5.48 9.18
C GLY A 108 6.05 6.94 8.92
N TYR A 109 7.30 7.21 8.53
CA TYR A 109 7.83 8.55 8.31
C TYR A 109 8.50 8.66 6.95
N SER A 110 8.65 9.87 6.42
CA SER A 110 9.44 10.08 5.20
C SER A 110 10.93 9.93 5.47
N GLY A 111 11.58 9.02 4.76
CA GLY A 111 13.03 8.92 4.69
C GLY A 111 13.63 10.02 3.81
N LYS A 112 14.92 10.32 4.01
CA LYS A 112 15.67 11.31 3.20
C LYS A 112 15.74 10.94 1.71
N ASN A 113 15.61 9.65 1.40
CA ASN A 113 15.58 9.09 0.05
C ASN A 113 14.18 9.15 -0.61
N GLY A 114 13.17 9.72 0.06
CA GLY A 114 11.81 9.80 -0.46
C GLY A 114 10.99 8.51 -0.31
N LEU A 115 11.49 7.50 0.42
CA LEU A 115 10.75 6.29 0.75
C LEU A 115 10.08 6.40 2.12
N LEU A 116 9.05 5.61 2.35
CA LEU A 116 8.45 5.45 3.67
C LEU A 116 9.38 4.58 4.54
N ILE A 117 9.63 5.02 5.76
CA ILE A 117 10.36 4.27 6.79
C ILE A 117 9.35 3.88 7.88
N THR A 118 9.09 2.58 8.00
CA THR A 118 8.19 2.02 9.02
C THR A 118 8.83 2.11 10.40
N GLY A 119 8.01 2.19 11.46
CA GLY A 119 8.49 2.34 12.84
C GLY A 119 8.99 1.03 13.48
N ASN A 120 8.65 -0.11 12.90
CA ASN A 120 9.02 -1.43 13.39
C ASN A 120 10.29 -1.92 12.65
N ASN A 121 11.31 -2.31 13.41
CA ASN A 121 12.60 -2.87 12.94
C ASN A 121 12.66 -4.38 13.13
#